data_AF-A0A6B3B2M3-F1
#
_entry.id   AF-A0A6B3B2M3-F1
#
_cell.length_a   1.000
_cell.length_b   1.000
_cell.length_c   1.000
_cell.angle_alpha   90.00
_cell.angle_beta   90.00
_cell.angle_gamma   90.00
#
_symmetry.space_group_name_H-M   'P 1'
#
loop_
_entity.id
_entity.type
_entity.pdbx_description
1 polymer ?
#
loop_
_entity_poly.entity_id
_entity_poly.type
_entity_poly.pdbx_seq_one_letter_code
_entity_poly.pdbx_strand_id
1 'polypeptide(L)'
;MTAVSRNETYSFTKPNRESVTLLAGLGVEGDVHAGVTVKHRSRVAQDPTQPNLRQVHLIQEELFDEVRALGFEVAPGDIGENVTTRGIDLLSLPVGTLLHLGDEAVVEVTGLRNPCMQIDDFQGGLLKQVVGRDEAGNIVRKAGIMSVVSVGGVVRPGDAVKAVLPAEPHRPLDRV
;
A
#
# COMPACT_ATOMS: atom_id res chain seq x y z
N MET A 1 2.00 8.26 -10.69
CA MET A 1 1.13 8.20 -9.48
C MET A 1 -0.15 8.96 -9.77
N THR A 2 -1.31 8.44 -9.39
CA THR A 2 -2.60 9.03 -9.76
C THR A 2 -3.35 9.68 -8.59
N ALA A 3 -3.10 9.25 -7.36
CA ALA A 3 -3.62 9.90 -6.16
C ALA A 3 -2.70 9.69 -4.95
N VAL A 4 -2.86 10.56 -3.95
CA VAL A 4 -2.28 10.42 -2.61
C VAL A 4 -3.33 10.69 -1.55
N SER A 5 -3.29 9.93 -0.46
CA SER A 5 -4.36 9.90 0.52
C SER A 5 -3.79 9.76 1.94
N ARG A 6 -4.41 10.43 2.89
CA ARG A 6 -4.09 10.26 4.33
C ARG A 6 -5.30 10.51 5.19
N ASN A 7 -5.32 9.88 6.35
CA ASN A 7 -6.30 10.17 7.38
C ASN A 7 -5.66 10.20 8.76
N GLU A 8 -6.02 11.21 9.54
CA GLU A 8 -5.56 11.41 10.92
C GLU A 8 -6.36 10.53 11.89
N THR A 9 -7.48 9.95 11.42
CA THR A 9 -8.36 9.07 12.19
C THR A 9 -8.31 7.62 11.70
N TYR A 10 -8.56 6.67 12.62
CA TYR A 10 -8.71 5.26 12.29
C TYR A 10 -10.03 5.01 11.56
N SER A 11 -10.01 5.19 10.25
CA SER A 11 -11.04 4.73 9.31
C SER A 11 -10.44 3.75 8.29
N PHE A 12 -11.29 3.00 7.61
CA PHE A 12 -10.87 2.10 6.54
C PHE A 12 -10.38 2.89 5.32
N THR A 13 -11.21 3.81 4.84
CA THR A 13 -10.92 4.70 3.69
C THR A 13 -10.08 5.91 4.11
N LYS A 14 -9.25 6.42 3.20
CA LYS A 14 -8.46 7.64 3.37
C LYS A 14 -8.88 8.69 2.34
N PRO A 15 -9.22 9.92 2.74
CA PRO A 15 -9.52 10.98 1.78
C PRO A 15 -8.28 11.40 1.00
N ASN A 16 -8.48 11.69 -0.28
CA ASN A 16 -7.43 12.20 -1.17
C ASN A 16 -6.98 13.59 -0.76
N ARG A 17 -5.70 13.87 -1.00
CA ARG A 17 -5.05 15.15 -0.75
C ARG A 17 -4.35 15.63 -2.02
N GLU A 18 -4.10 16.94 -2.09
CA GLU A 18 -3.26 17.52 -3.15
C GLU A 18 -1.80 17.07 -3.04
N SER A 19 -1.34 16.78 -1.82
CA SER A 19 -0.01 16.26 -1.53
C SER A 19 0.00 15.53 -0.18
N VAL A 20 1.00 14.68 0.03
CA VAL A 20 1.37 14.17 1.36
C VAL A 20 2.88 14.25 1.58
N THR A 21 3.30 14.43 2.83
CA THR A 21 4.72 14.41 3.22
C THR A 21 5.07 13.02 3.75
N LEU A 22 6.09 12.38 3.18
CA LEU A 22 6.67 11.14 3.73
C LEU A 22 7.80 11.50 4.70
N LEU A 23 7.78 10.85 5.87
CA LEU A 23 8.75 11.02 6.93
C LEU A 23 9.54 9.71 7.09
N ALA A 24 10.87 9.78 6.92
CA ALA A 24 11.75 8.63 7.00
C ALA A 24 11.57 7.85 8.32
N GLY A 25 11.38 6.54 8.21
CA GLY A 25 11.15 5.65 9.35
C GLY A 25 9.82 5.85 10.09
N LEU A 26 8.95 6.76 9.63
CA LEU A 26 7.69 7.09 10.29
C LEU A 26 6.46 6.83 9.40
N GLY A 27 6.53 7.10 8.10
CA GLY A 27 5.37 6.98 7.21
C GLY A 27 4.82 8.33 6.77
N VAL A 28 3.52 8.41 6.54
CA VAL A 28 2.87 9.62 6.03
C VAL A 28 2.58 10.61 7.18
N GLU A 29 3.06 11.84 7.06
CA GLU A 29 2.79 12.91 8.02
C GLU A 29 1.28 13.12 8.22
N GLY A 30 0.84 13.17 9.48
CA GLY A 30 -0.56 13.34 9.84
C GLY A 30 -1.45 12.15 9.46
N ASP A 31 -0.88 10.98 9.16
CA ASP A 31 -1.61 9.72 9.04
C ASP A 31 -1.62 8.95 10.35
N VAL A 32 -2.76 8.37 10.69
CA VAL A 32 -2.94 7.60 11.93
C VAL A 32 -2.05 6.36 12.01
N HIS A 33 -1.56 5.85 10.88
CA HIS A 33 -0.65 4.69 10.83
C HIS A 33 0.83 5.07 10.90
N ALA A 34 1.16 6.35 11.03
CA ALA A 34 2.54 6.81 11.12
C ALA A 34 3.17 6.50 12.49
N GLY A 35 4.42 6.07 12.46
CA GLY A 35 5.30 5.90 13.61
C GLY A 35 6.25 4.71 13.48
N VAL A 36 7.24 4.68 14.37
CA VAL A 36 8.34 3.69 14.35
C VAL A 36 7.86 2.27 14.64
N THR A 37 6.86 2.11 15.51
CA THR A 37 6.29 0.81 15.88
C THR A 37 4.91 0.60 15.28
N VAL A 38 4.48 -0.65 15.21
CA VAL A 38 3.20 -1.05 14.63
C VAL A 38 2.04 -0.19 15.16
N LYS A 39 1.21 0.32 14.25
CA LYS A 39 0.03 1.14 14.58
C LYS A 39 -1.30 0.43 14.38
N HIS A 40 -1.30 -0.69 13.65
CA HIS A 40 -2.51 -1.45 13.43
C HIS A 40 -3.02 -2.08 14.73
N ARG A 41 -4.25 -1.74 15.13
CA ARG A 41 -4.83 -2.10 16.44
C ARG A 41 -4.69 -3.57 16.81
N SER A 42 -4.91 -4.48 15.86
CA SER A 42 -4.79 -5.93 16.13
C SER A 42 -3.36 -6.40 16.44
N ARG A 43 -2.35 -5.75 15.86
CA ARG A 43 -0.94 -6.09 16.10
C ARG A 43 -0.36 -5.40 17.31
N VAL A 44 -0.78 -4.16 17.58
CA VAL A 44 -0.50 -3.46 18.84
C VAL A 44 -0.95 -4.31 20.04
N ALA A 45 -2.11 -4.96 19.92
CA ALA A 45 -2.61 -5.87 20.95
C ALA A 45 -1.77 -7.16 21.11
N GLN A 46 -1.01 -7.56 20.08
CA GLN A 46 -0.12 -8.72 20.14
C GLN A 46 1.25 -8.35 20.70
N ASP A 47 1.89 -7.32 20.13
CA ASP A 47 3.16 -6.77 20.57
C ASP A 47 3.34 -5.35 20.01
N PRO A 48 3.25 -4.31 20.86
CA PRO A 48 3.35 -2.91 20.43
C PRO A 48 4.78 -2.46 20.12
N THR A 49 5.80 -3.30 20.36
CA THR A 49 7.21 -2.95 20.16
C THR A 49 7.74 -3.31 18.77
N GLN A 50 6.99 -4.09 18.00
CA GLN A 50 7.40 -4.50 16.66
C GLN A 50 7.59 -3.30 15.73
N PRO A 51 8.61 -3.33 14.84
CA PRO A 51 8.83 -2.28 13.87
C PRO A 51 7.63 -2.14 12.94
N ASN A 52 7.31 -0.90 12.57
CA ASN A 52 6.25 -0.63 11.62
C ASN A 52 6.73 -0.93 10.20
N LEU A 53 6.40 -2.12 9.69
CA LEU A 53 6.64 -2.50 8.29
C LEU A 53 5.56 -1.98 7.33
N ARG A 54 4.62 -1.18 7.84
CA ARG A 54 3.35 -0.82 7.22
C ARG A 54 3.14 0.70 7.19
N GLN A 55 4.22 1.44 6.94
CA GLN A 55 4.24 2.89 7.03
C GLN A 55 3.54 3.57 5.85
N VAL A 56 3.66 3.00 4.64
CA VAL A 56 2.99 3.50 3.44
C VAL A 56 2.38 2.31 2.69
N HIS A 57 1.07 2.37 2.45
CA HIS A 57 0.33 1.41 1.64
C HIS A 57 0.22 1.94 0.20
N LEU A 58 0.64 1.15 -0.78
CA LEU A 58 0.54 1.47 -2.20
C LEU A 58 -0.36 0.46 -2.91
N ILE A 59 -1.23 0.93 -3.79
CA ILE A 59 -2.08 0.07 -4.63
C ILE A 59 -2.03 0.53 -6.09
N GLN A 60 -2.13 -0.43 -6.99
CA GLN A 60 -2.18 -0.22 -8.43
C GLN A 60 -3.63 0.00 -8.88
N GLU A 61 -3.89 1.10 -9.58
CA GLU A 61 -5.22 1.53 -10.04
C GLU A 61 -5.82 0.55 -11.07
N GLU A 62 -4.98 -0.27 -11.70
CA GLU A 62 -5.37 -1.40 -12.52
C GLU A 62 -6.31 -2.35 -11.77
N LEU A 63 -6.13 -2.53 -10.45
CA LEU A 63 -7.08 -3.29 -9.63
C LEU A 63 -8.48 -2.68 -9.67
N PHE A 64 -8.58 -1.36 -9.67
CA PHE A 64 -9.86 -0.65 -9.66
C PHE A 64 -10.59 -0.85 -10.98
N ASP A 65 -9.85 -0.84 -12.08
CA ASP A 65 -10.39 -1.15 -13.41
C ASP A 65 -10.88 -2.62 -13.48
N GLU A 66 -10.10 -3.56 -12.92
CA GLU A 66 -10.50 -4.98 -12.81
C GLU A 66 -11.81 -5.16 -12.03
N VAL A 67 -11.93 -4.58 -10.84
CA VAL A 67 -13.13 -4.76 -10.01
C VAL A 67 -14.32 -3.96 -10.52
N ARG A 68 -14.09 -2.83 -11.21
CA ARG A 68 -15.15 -2.08 -11.91
C ARG A 68 -15.80 -2.88 -13.02
N ALA A 69 -15.01 -3.64 -13.78
CA ALA A 69 -15.56 -4.56 -14.78
C ALA A 69 -16.45 -5.66 -14.17
N LEU A 70 -16.31 -5.92 -12.87
CA LEU A 70 -17.11 -6.87 -12.09
C LEU A 70 -18.27 -6.20 -11.33
N GLY A 71 -18.49 -4.90 -11.51
CA GLY A 71 -19.58 -4.13 -10.89
C GLY A 71 -19.24 -3.54 -9.52
N PHE A 72 -17.96 -3.49 -9.13
CA PHE A 72 -17.52 -2.83 -7.90
C PHE A 72 -17.03 -1.41 -8.16
N GLU A 73 -17.40 -0.44 -7.32
CA GLU A 73 -16.96 0.95 -7.48
C GLU A 73 -15.93 1.25 -6.40
N VAL A 74 -14.67 1.32 -6.81
CA VAL A 74 -13.54 1.63 -5.93
C VAL A 74 -12.82 2.86 -6.47
N ALA A 75 -12.73 3.89 -5.65
CA ALA A 75 -11.97 5.10 -5.90
C ALA A 75 -10.63 5.10 -5.14
N PRO A 76 -9.65 5.92 -5.56
CA PRO A 76 -8.41 6.08 -4.83
C PRO A 76 -8.64 6.49 -3.36
N GLY A 77 -7.98 5.77 -2.45
CA GLY A 77 -8.07 5.90 -1.01
C GLY A 77 -9.10 4.98 -0.36
N ASP A 78 -10.03 4.39 -1.11
CA ASP A 78 -11.14 3.60 -0.57
C ASP A 78 -10.71 2.34 0.16
N ILE A 79 -9.64 1.68 -0.31
CA ILE A 79 -9.07 0.47 0.30
C ILE A 79 -7.99 0.83 1.34
N GLY A 80 -7.89 2.11 1.70
CA GLY A 80 -7.01 2.61 2.75
C GLY A 80 -5.55 2.73 2.34
N GLU A 81 -5.27 2.79 1.05
CA GLU A 81 -3.94 3.12 0.53
C GLU A 81 -3.57 4.58 0.73
N ASN A 82 -2.28 4.83 0.85
CA ASN A 82 -1.73 6.18 0.88
C ASN A 82 -1.37 6.68 -0.51
N VAL A 83 -1.01 5.77 -1.42
CA VAL A 83 -0.56 6.08 -2.77
C VAL A 83 -1.24 5.15 -3.75
N THR A 84 -1.91 5.74 -4.74
CA THR A 84 -2.45 5.00 -5.88
C THR A 84 -1.53 5.21 -7.08
N THR A 85 -1.07 4.11 -7.66
CA THR A 85 -0.14 4.08 -8.79
C THR A 85 -0.83 3.58 -10.05
N ARG A 86 -0.25 3.86 -11.21
CA ARG A 86 -0.69 3.32 -12.50
C ARG A 86 0.53 3.12 -13.38
N GLY A 87 0.53 2.07 -14.19
CA GLY A 87 1.62 1.72 -15.12
C GLY A 87 2.82 1.03 -14.46
N ILE A 88 2.68 0.55 -13.23
CA ILE A 88 3.71 -0.21 -12.52
C ILE A 88 3.11 -1.47 -11.91
N ASP A 89 3.71 -2.62 -12.19
CA ASP A 89 3.29 -3.89 -11.61
C ASP A 89 3.87 -4.03 -10.20
N LEU A 90 3.17 -3.47 -9.21
CA LEU A 90 3.59 -3.49 -7.81
C LEU A 90 3.71 -4.90 -7.24
N LEU A 91 2.87 -5.84 -7.71
CA LEU A 91 2.72 -7.16 -7.10
C LEU A 91 3.84 -8.12 -7.52
N SER A 92 4.52 -7.87 -8.64
CA SER A 92 5.69 -8.64 -9.09
C SER A 92 7.03 -8.09 -8.61
N LEU A 93 7.04 -6.93 -7.92
CA LEU A 93 8.26 -6.36 -7.37
C LEU A 93 8.86 -7.28 -6.29
N PRO A 94 10.19 -7.45 -6.22
CA PRO A 94 10.82 -8.19 -5.13
C PRO A 94 10.81 -7.40 -3.81
N VAL A 95 10.87 -8.13 -2.70
CA VAL A 95 11.10 -7.55 -1.36
C VAL A 95 12.41 -6.74 -1.39
N GLY A 96 12.39 -5.54 -0.81
CA GLY A 96 13.55 -4.64 -0.78
C GLY A 96 13.69 -3.75 -2.02
N THR A 97 12.73 -3.79 -2.95
CA THR A 97 12.66 -2.81 -4.04
C THR A 97 12.55 -1.40 -3.48
N LEU A 98 13.35 -0.47 -4.02
CA LEU A 98 13.23 0.95 -3.71
C LEU A 98 12.33 1.60 -4.76
N LEU A 99 11.21 2.15 -4.31
CA LEU A 99 10.31 2.95 -5.13
C LEU A 99 10.60 4.44 -4.89
N HIS A 100 11.11 5.10 -5.92
CA HIS A 100 11.23 6.54 -5.98
C HIS A 100 9.88 7.13 -6.36
N LEU A 101 9.35 7.99 -5.49
CA LEU A 101 8.06 8.65 -5.63
C LEU A 101 8.30 10.16 -5.77
N GLY A 102 8.09 10.68 -6.98
CA GLY A 102 8.46 12.07 -7.29
C GLY A 102 9.97 12.28 -7.26
N ASP A 103 10.39 13.46 -6.83
CA ASP A 103 11.78 13.90 -6.94
C ASP A 103 12.68 13.41 -5.79
N GLU A 104 12.13 13.33 -4.57
CA GLU A 104 12.92 13.12 -3.35
C GLU A 104 12.58 11.83 -2.61
N ALA A 105 11.30 11.48 -2.53
CA ALA A 105 10.85 10.46 -1.60
C ALA A 105 11.17 9.05 -2.10
N VAL A 106 11.63 8.19 -1.19
CA VAL A 106 11.94 6.79 -1.47
C VAL A 106 11.31 5.90 -0.41
N VAL A 107 10.56 4.89 -0.86
CA VAL A 107 10.01 3.84 0.00
C VAL A 107 10.61 2.49 -0.35
N GLU A 108 10.89 1.68 0.66
CA GLU A 108 11.36 0.30 0.50
C GLU A 108 10.18 -0.66 0.64
N VAL A 109 9.96 -1.50 -0.38
CA VAL A 109 8.87 -2.48 -0.41
C VAL A 109 9.13 -3.59 0.60
N THR A 110 8.21 -3.77 1.55
CA THR A 110 8.33 -4.76 2.62
C THR A 110 7.55 -6.04 2.33
N GLY A 111 6.43 -5.96 1.61
CA GLY A 111 5.60 -7.12 1.28
C GLY A 111 4.20 -6.78 0.78
N LEU A 112 3.36 -7.79 0.64
CA LEU A 112 1.95 -7.65 0.24
C LEU A 112 1.10 -7.16 1.41
N ARG A 113 0.18 -6.24 1.14
CA ARG A 113 -0.88 -5.92 2.10
C ARG A 113 -1.77 -7.15 2.25
N ASN A 114 -2.00 -7.59 3.49
CA ASN A 114 -2.94 -8.67 3.76
C ASN A 114 -4.40 -8.17 3.73
N PRO A 115 -5.24 -8.64 2.79
CA PRO A 115 -6.66 -8.30 2.76
C PRO A 115 -7.41 -8.74 4.02
N CYS A 116 -8.39 -7.95 4.45
CA CYS A 116 -9.17 -8.21 5.66
C CYS A 116 -10.66 -7.98 5.40
N MET A 117 -11.50 -8.45 6.33
CA MET A 117 -12.96 -8.34 6.28
C MET A 117 -13.49 -6.92 6.07
N GLN A 118 -12.73 -5.90 6.48
CA GLN A 118 -13.12 -4.50 6.28
C GLN A 118 -13.32 -4.13 4.80
N ILE A 119 -12.74 -4.88 3.86
CA ILE A 119 -13.00 -4.72 2.42
C ILE A 119 -14.44 -5.11 2.07
N ASP A 120 -14.93 -6.22 2.64
CA ASP A 120 -16.31 -6.65 2.43
C ASP A 120 -17.29 -5.76 3.20
N ASP A 121 -16.88 -5.21 4.36
CA ASP A 121 -17.68 -4.20 5.08
C ASP A 121 -17.80 -2.89 4.28
N PHE A 122 -16.76 -2.53 3.52
CA PHE A 122 -16.78 -1.40 2.59
C PHE A 122 -17.70 -1.67 1.39
N GLN A 123 -17.51 -2.81 0.72
CA GLN A 123 -18.39 -3.25 -0.36
C GLN A 123 -18.49 -4.77 -0.41
N GLY A 124 -19.68 -5.30 -0.12
CA GLY A 124 -19.90 -6.74 0.02
C GLY A 124 -19.50 -7.54 -1.23
N GLY A 125 -18.62 -8.52 -1.05
CA GLY A 125 -18.13 -9.42 -2.10
C GLY A 125 -16.81 -8.97 -2.74
N LEU A 126 -16.32 -7.77 -2.45
CA LEU A 126 -15.08 -7.23 -2.98
C LEU A 126 -13.85 -8.00 -2.47
N LEU A 127 -13.88 -8.51 -1.23
CA LEU A 127 -12.76 -9.27 -0.66
C LEU A 127 -12.39 -10.48 -1.52
N LYS A 128 -13.40 -11.15 -2.10
CA LYS A 128 -13.20 -12.32 -2.99
C LYS A 128 -12.59 -11.95 -4.34
N GLN A 129 -12.65 -10.68 -4.74
CA GLN A 129 -12.02 -10.22 -5.99
C GLN A 129 -10.56 -9.82 -5.76
N VAL A 130 -10.21 -9.39 -4.55
CA VAL A 130 -8.83 -8.98 -4.20
C VAL A 130 -7.99 -10.11 -3.58
N VAL A 131 -8.59 -11.27 -3.30
CA VAL A 131 -7.91 -12.50 -2.87
C VAL A 131 -8.34 -13.64 -3.77
N GLY A 132 -7.40 -14.20 -4.53
CA GLY A 132 -7.65 -15.31 -5.47
C GLY A 132 -6.66 -16.45 -5.29
N ARG A 133 -6.66 -17.34 -6.28
CA ARG A 133 -5.62 -18.37 -6.44
C ARG A 133 -5.05 -18.35 -7.85
N ASP A 134 -3.76 -18.62 -7.98
CA ASP A 134 -3.13 -18.85 -9.28
C ASP A 134 -3.39 -20.28 -9.80
N GLU A 135 -2.87 -20.59 -10.98
CA GLU A 135 -3.00 -21.91 -11.62
C GLU A 135 -2.41 -23.05 -10.78
N ALA A 136 -1.39 -22.76 -9.97
CA ALA A 136 -0.77 -23.70 -9.06
C ALA A 136 -1.53 -23.82 -7.71
N GLY A 137 -2.60 -23.06 -7.53
CA GLY A 137 -3.42 -23.04 -6.32
C GLY A 137 -2.87 -22.17 -5.19
N ASN A 138 -1.80 -21.41 -5.42
CA ASN A 138 -1.24 -20.49 -4.43
C ASN A 138 -2.14 -19.28 -4.24
N ILE A 139 -2.17 -18.74 -3.02
CA ILE A 139 -2.97 -17.56 -2.69
C ILE A 139 -2.36 -16.31 -3.34
N VAL A 140 -3.14 -15.63 -4.17
CA VAL A 140 -2.77 -14.34 -4.77
C VAL A 140 -3.50 -13.23 -4.03
N ARG A 141 -2.74 -12.24 -3.55
CA ARG A 141 -3.28 -11.04 -2.89
C ARG A 141 -3.07 -9.85 -3.82
N LYS A 142 -4.16 -9.21 -4.21
CA LYS A 142 -4.13 -8.10 -5.17
C LYS A 142 -4.23 -6.73 -4.52
N ALA A 143 -4.48 -6.65 -3.21
CA ALA A 143 -4.75 -5.39 -2.52
C ALA A 143 -3.51 -4.53 -2.23
N GLY A 144 -2.52 -4.54 -3.13
CA GLY A 144 -1.34 -3.69 -3.04
C GLY A 144 -0.22 -4.20 -2.14
N ILE A 145 0.75 -3.32 -1.92
CA ILE A 145 1.98 -3.57 -1.17
C ILE A 145 2.10 -2.64 0.03
N MET A 146 2.86 -3.07 1.02
CA MET A 146 3.30 -2.22 2.12
C MET A 146 4.77 -1.85 1.92
N SER A 147 5.14 -0.72 2.50
CA SER A 147 6.50 -0.22 2.45
C SER A 147 6.85 0.60 3.70
N VAL A 148 8.14 0.85 3.85
CA VAL A 148 8.71 1.77 4.85
C VAL A 148 9.37 2.95 4.14
N VAL A 149 9.33 4.13 4.76
CA VAL A 149 9.95 5.33 4.17
C VAL A 149 11.45 5.28 4.44
N SER A 150 12.24 5.18 3.38
CA SER A 150 13.70 5.21 3.43
C SER A 150 14.22 6.65 3.36
N VAL A 151 13.68 7.43 2.41
CA VAL A 151 13.97 8.87 2.25
C VAL A 151 12.64 9.63 2.26
N GLY A 152 12.55 10.65 3.12
CA GLY A 152 11.37 11.51 3.21
C GLY A 152 11.28 12.50 2.06
N GLY A 153 10.11 13.10 1.88
CA GLY A 153 9.86 14.07 0.81
C GLY A 153 8.38 14.29 0.57
N VAL A 154 8.03 15.33 -0.17
CA VAL A 154 6.63 15.62 -0.54
C VAL A 154 6.29 14.89 -1.83
N VAL A 155 5.16 14.19 -1.85
CA VAL A 155 4.65 13.46 -3.02
C VAL A 155 3.26 13.97 -3.41
N ARG A 156 2.99 14.07 -4.72
CA ARG A 156 1.80 14.68 -5.32
C ARG A 156 1.21 13.83 -6.46
N PRO A 157 -0.12 13.83 -6.67
CA PRO A 157 -0.70 13.24 -7.87
C PRO A 157 0.00 13.77 -9.13
N GLY A 158 0.31 12.87 -10.07
CA GLY A 158 1.09 13.19 -11.26
C GLY A 158 2.58 12.86 -11.17
N ASP A 159 3.13 12.71 -9.96
CA ASP A 159 4.55 12.36 -9.81
C ASP A 159 4.89 11.01 -10.46
N ALA A 160 6.10 10.92 -11.00
CA ALA A 160 6.64 9.69 -11.54
C ALA A 160 6.89 8.66 -10.43
N VAL A 161 6.73 7.39 -10.77
CA VAL A 161 7.11 6.25 -9.91
C VAL A 161 8.18 5.46 -10.64
N LYS A 162 9.34 5.28 -10.01
CA LYS A 162 10.46 4.50 -10.58
C LYS A 162 10.88 3.43 -9.59
N ALA A 163 11.07 2.21 -10.08
CA ALA A 163 11.55 1.09 -9.27
C ALA A 163 13.04 0.87 -9.49
N VAL A 164 13.78 0.69 -8.39
CA VAL A 164 15.15 0.19 -8.37
C VAL A 164 15.14 -1.15 -7.65
N LEU A 165 15.43 -2.21 -8.40
CA LEU A 165 15.41 -3.58 -7.88
C LEU A 165 16.64 -3.83 -6.98
N PRO A 166 16.50 -4.66 -5.94
CA PRO A 166 17.63 -5.10 -5.13
C PRO A 166 18.56 -6.00 -5.95
N ALA A 167 19.76 -6.26 -5.43
CA ALA A 167 20.67 -7.24 -6.04
C ALA A 167 20.05 -8.64 -6.03
N GLU A 168 20.39 -9.44 -7.05
CA GLU A 168 19.96 -10.83 -7.15
C GLU A 168 20.60 -11.71 -6.04
N PRO A 169 19.92 -12.82 -5.62
CA PRO A 169 18.64 -13.31 -6.13
C PRO A 169 17.43 -12.56 -5.56
N HIS A 170 16.46 -12.28 -6.43
CA HIS A 170 15.18 -11.66 -6.04
C HIS A 170 14.35 -12.60 -5.15
N ARG A 171 13.73 -12.01 -4.12
CA ARG A 171 12.76 -12.70 -3.26
C ARG A 171 11.34 -12.17 -3.54
N PRO A 172 10.36 -13.04 -3.79
CA PRO A 172 8.98 -12.62 -4.01
C PRO A 172 8.38 -12.01 -2.74
N LEU A 173 7.35 -11.16 -2.90
CA LEU A 173 6.63 -10.59 -1.77
C LEU A 173 5.80 -11.66 -1.05
N ASP A 174 5.83 -11.62 0.28
CA ASP A 174 4.87 -12.32 1.14
C ASP A 174 4.05 -11.28 1.92
N ARG A 175 2.99 -11.71 2.60
CA ARG A 175 2.17 -10.84 3.43
C ARG A 175 2.99 -10.24 4.57
N VAL A 176 2.78 -8.97 4.83
CA VAL A 176 3.37 -8.24 5.96
C VAL A 176 2.35 -7.58 6.85
#